data_AF-A0A355SEX3-F1
#
_entry.id   AF-A0A355SEX3-F1
#
_cell.length_a   1.000
_cell.length_b   1.000
_cell.length_c   1.000
_cell.angle_alpha   90.00
_cell.angle_beta   90.00
_cell.angle_gamma   90.00
#
_symmetry.space_group_name_H-M   'P 1'
#
loop_
_entity.id
_entity.type
_entity.pdbx_description
1 polymer ?
#
loop_
_entity_poly.entity_id
_entity_poly.type
_entity_poly.pdbx_seq_one_letter_code
_entity_poly.pdbx_strand_id
1 'polypeptide(L)'
;DTGPTGATGEGAIIPFSSGTPITLTTVLGGTVNTSSGIAFGEGLGGIIISAGSFNGISLTNMAFSVPRDGTITSISAFFSTTAALALGLSTVTITARLFQATGLSNTFTEVPGASVSLAPAFTGAIAIGNTANGVISGLSIPVTDQTRLLMVFSPEVSGVDIATTIIGYASAGVNIV
;
A
#
# COMPACT_ATOMS: atom_id res chain seq x y z
N ASP A 1 -8.99 9.03 46.50
CA ASP A 1 -8.40 9.65 45.30
C ASP A 1 -7.77 8.59 44.43
N THR A 2 -8.06 8.61 43.13
CA THR A 2 -7.34 7.79 42.15
C THR A 2 -6.03 8.48 41.80
N GLY A 3 -4.99 7.68 41.49
CA GLY A 3 -3.72 8.22 41.01
C GLY A 3 -3.84 8.93 39.65
N PRO A 4 -2.78 9.64 39.22
CA PRO A 4 -2.77 10.30 37.92
C PRO A 4 -2.94 9.28 36.78
N THR A 5 -3.60 9.70 35.70
CA THR A 5 -3.73 8.91 34.47
C THR A 5 -2.34 8.58 33.92
N GLY A 6 -2.13 7.31 33.55
CA GLY A 6 -0.91 6.88 32.88
C GLY A 6 -0.74 7.52 31.50
N ALA A 7 0.47 7.47 30.95
CA ALA A 7 0.73 7.94 29.59
C ALA A 7 -0.05 7.12 28.56
N THR A 8 -0.48 7.77 27.47
CA THR A 8 -1.06 7.09 26.31
C THR A 8 -0.03 6.12 25.73
N GLY A 9 -0.45 4.89 25.42
CA GLY A 9 0.42 3.92 24.76
C GLY A 9 0.71 4.28 23.31
N GLU A 10 1.78 3.74 22.74
CA GLU A 10 2.25 4.01 21.37
C GLU A 10 1.32 3.49 20.24
N GLY A 11 0.25 2.78 20.62
CA GLY A 11 -0.73 2.19 19.69
C GLY A 11 -0.45 0.72 19.37
N ALA A 12 -1.11 0.24 18.31
CA ALA A 12 -0.95 -1.08 17.72
C ALA A 12 -0.33 -0.96 16.32
N ILE A 13 0.67 -1.80 16.06
CA ILE A 13 1.27 -1.94 14.73
C ILE A 13 0.54 -3.05 13.99
N ILE A 14 -0.04 -2.71 12.84
CA ILE A 14 -0.69 -3.68 11.95
C ILE A 14 0.29 -4.08 10.84
N PRO A 15 0.74 -5.34 10.79
CA PRO A 15 1.69 -5.81 9.79
C PRO A 15 0.98 -6.25 8.50
N PHE A 16 1.54 -5.86 7.36
CA PHE A 16 1.18 -6.32 6.04
C PHE A 16 2.40 -6.94 5.36
N SER A 17 2.25 -8.13 4.82
CA SER A 17 3.30 -8.80 4.06
C SER A 17 2.69 -9.57 2.90
N SER A 18 3.42 -9.62 1.80
CA SER A 18 2.99 -10.26 0.54
C SER A 18 3.17 -11.78 0.51
N GLY A 19 4.13 -12.32 1.27
CA GLY A 19 4.52 -13.74 1.24
C GLY A 19 5.20 -14.16 -0.06
N THR A 20 4.49 -14.05 -1.18
CA THR A 20 4.99 -14.25 -2.55
C THR A 20 5.21 -12.91 -3.26
N PRO A 21 6.03 -12.87 -4.33
CA PRO A 21 6.17 -11.65 -5.11
C PRO A 21 4.82 -11.18 -5.68
N ILE A 22 4.53 -9.89 -5.54
CA ILE A 22 3.37 -9.23 -6.16
C ILE A 22 3.72 -8.69 -7.54
N THR A 23 2.71 -8.50 -8.37
CA THR A 23 2.85 -8.02 -9.75
C THR A 23 2.17 -6.66 -9.89
N LEU A 24 2.94 -5.67 -10.33
CA LEU A 24 2.48 -4.32 -10.62
C LEU A 24 2.63 -4.10 -12.12
N THR A 25 1.56 -3.68 -12.80
CA THR A 25 1.62 -3.44 -14.25
C THR A 25 1.29 -1.99 -14.57
N THR A 26 2.00 -1.47 -15.56
CA THR A 26 1.68 -0.20 -16.19
C THR A 26 1.22 -0.45 -17.62
N VAL A 27 0.32 0.38 -18.10
CA VAL A 27 -0.10 0.44 -19.49
C VAL A 27 0.13 1.84 -20.03
N LEU A 28 0.18 1.97 -21.36
CA LEU A 28 0.21 3.29 -21.98
C LEU A 28 -1.06 4.08 -21.62
N GLY A 29 -0.88 5.33 -21.22
CA GLY A 29 -1.93 6.21 -20.73
C GLY A 29 -2.33 6.00 -19.26
N GLY A 30 -1.79 4.99 -18.57
CA GLY A 30 -1.92 4.81 -17.11
C GLY A 30 -3.29 4.35 -16.59
N THR A 31 -4.37 4.48 -17.37
CA THR A 31 -5.76 4.30 -16.89
C THR A 31 -6.07 2.91 -16.34
N VAL A 32 -5.44 1.87 -16.88
CA VAL A 32 -5.65 0.47 -16.45
C VAL A 32 -4.37 -0.15 -15.87
N ASN A 33 -3.54 0.68 -15.24
CA ASN A 33 -2.44 0.17 -14.42
C ASN A 33 -3.01 -0.75 -13.33
N THR A 34 -2.42 -1.92 -13.15
CA THR A 34 -2.84 -2.84 -12.10
C THR A 34 -1.92 -2.74 -10.90
N SER A 35 -2.55 -2.58 -9.75
CA SER A 35 -1.96 -2.60 -8.42
C SER A 35 -2.08 -3.99 -7.79
N SER A 36 -1.43 -4.16 -6.64
CA SER A 36 -1.54 -5.37 -5.83
C SER A 36 -1.85 -5.05 -4.37
N GLY A 37 -2.79 -5.78 -3.78
CA GLY A 37 -3.04 -5.77 -2.34
C GLY A 37 -2.13 -6.75 -1.61
N ILE A 38 -1.74 -6.43 -0.37
CA ILE A 38 -0.95 -7.32 0.49
C ILE A 38 -1.54 -7.40 1.89
N ALA A 39 -1.44 -8.56 2.54
CA ALA A 39 -1.80 -8.76 3.95
C ALA A 39 -1.35 -10.13 4.45
N PHE A 40 -0.86 -10.20 5.68
CA PHE A 40 -0.69 -11.45 6.45
C PHE A 40 0.00 -12.63 5.74
N GLY A 41 0.95 -12.35 4.83
CA GLY A 41 1.68 -13.37 4.08
C GLY A 41 1.05 -13.73 2.73
N GLU A 42 0.08 -12.95 2.26
CA GLU A 42 -0.58 -13.12 0.99
C GLU A 42 -0.48 -11.84 0.14
N GLY A 43 -0.42 -12.02 -1.17
CA GLY A 43 -0.35 -10.95 -2.16
C GLY A 43 -1.31 -11.24 -3.31
N LEU A 44 -2.08 -10.24 -3.71
CA LEU A 44 -3.06 -10.39 -4.78
C LEU A 44 -2.96 -9.22 -5.77
N GLY A 45 -2.63 -9.54 -7.01
CA GLY A 45 -2.56 -8.57 -8.11
C GLY A 45 -3.89 -8.36 -8.84
N GLY A 46 -3.85 -7.46 -9.82
CA GLY A 46 -5.00 -7.20 -10.71
C GLY A 46 -5.96 -6.12 -10.20
N ILE A 47 -5.60 -5.35 -9.18
CA ILE A 47 -6.45 -4.27 -8.67
C ILE A 47 -6.35 -3.07 -9.60
N ILE A 48 -7.45 -2.72 -10.28
CA ILE A 48 -7.54 -1.48 -11.05
C ILE A 48 -8.24 -0.44 -10.16
N ILE A 49 -7.53 0.65 -9.86
CA ILE A 49 -8.06 1.75 -9.05
C ILE A 49 -8.66 2.77 -10.01
N SER A 50 -9.96 3.03 -9.88
CA SER A 50 -10.69 4.02 -10.67
C SER A 50 -11.26 5.09 -9.76
N ALA A 51 -10.94 6.36 -10.04
CA ALA A 51 -11.35 7.51 -9.24
C ALA A 51 -11.09 7.32 -7.72
N GLY A 52 -9.94 6.74 -7.36
CA GLY A 52 -9.56 6.50 -5.96
C GLY A 52 -10.32 5.35 -5.27
N SER A 53 -10.94 4.45 -6.04
CA SER A 53 -11.72 3.34 -5.49
C SER A 53 -11.63 2.06 -6.33
N PHE A 54 -11.98 0.92 -5.71
CA PHE A 54 -12.18 -0.35 -6.40
C PHE A 54 -13.12 -1.26 -5.61
N ASN A 55 -13.67 -2.28 -6.26
CA ASN A 55 -14.49 -3.29 -5.60
C ASN A 55 -13.62 -4.49 -5.19
N GLY A 56 -13.60 -4.81 -3.90
CA GLY A 56 -12.82 -5.87 -3.30
C GLY A 56 -13.45 -7.27 -3.35
N ILE A 57 -14.60 -7.48 -4.02
CA ILE A 57 -15.29 -8.78 -4.09
C ILE A 57 -14.40 -9.89 -4.67
N SER A 58 -13.54 -9.57 -5.64
CA SER A 58 -12.59 -10.53 -6.21
C SER A 58 -11.35 -10.75 -5.35
N LEU A 59 -11.20 -10.03 -4.24
CA LEU A 59 -10.05 -10.18 -3.35
C LEU A 59 -10.30 -11.30 -2.34
N THR A 60 -9.24 -12.03 -2.02
CA THR A 60 -9.19 -13.08 -0.99
C THR A 60 -9.24 -12.50 0.43
N ASN A 61 -10.31 -11.75 0.76
CA ASN A 61 -10.58 -11.09 2.05
C ASN A 61 -9.32 -10.67 2.85
N MET A 62 -8.44 -9.90 2.21
CA MET A 62 -7.14 -9.50 2.76
C MET A 62 -7.23 -8.31 3.71
N ALA A 63 -8.36 -7.61 3.73
CA ALA A 63 -8.56 -6.44 4.58
C ALA A 63 -8.84 -6.86 6.03
N PHE A 64 -8.17 -6.21 6.98
CA PHE A 64 -8.44 -6.44 8.41
C PHE A 64 -9.52 -5.49 8.92
N SER A 65 -10.36 -5.95 9.85
CA SER A 65 -11.38 -5.13 10.48
C SER A 65 -10.84 -4.45 11.74
N VAL A 66 -10.98 -3.14 11.80
CA VAL A 66 -10.57 -2.31 12.94
C VAL A 66 -11.50 -2.58 14.13
N PRO A 67 -10.99 -3.00 15.31
CA PRO A 67 -11.83 -3.45 16.43
C PRO A 67 -12.32 -2.30 17.33
N ARG A 68 -11.78 -1.10 17.17
CA ARG A 68 -12.12 0.11 17.95
C ARG A 68 -11.70 1.37 17.20
N ASP A 69 -12.31 2.49 17.53
CA ASP A 69 -11.86 3.80 17.07
C ASP A 69 -10.38 4.03 17.41
N GLY A 70 -9.66 4.67 16.51
CA GLY A 70 -8.24 4.98 16.67
C GLY A 70 -7.76 6.05 15.70
N THR A 71 -6.47 6.38 15.77
CA THR A 71 -5.83 7.33 14.86
C THR A 71 -4.62 6.70 14.19
N ILE A 72 -4.58 6.72 12.86
CA ILE A 72 -3.40 6.33 12.09
C ILE A 72 -2.37 7.45 12.20
N THR A 73 -1.19 7.12 12.71
CA THR A 73 -0.11 8.09 13.00
C THR A 73 1.14 7.93 12.13
N SER A 74 1.36 6.73 11.60
CA SER A 74 2.46 6.48 10.66
C SER A 74 2.22 5.26 9.79
N ILE A 75 2.82 5.25 8.60
CA ILE A 75 2.87 4.11 7.69
C ILE A 75 4.30 3.95 7.19
N SER A 76 4.82 2.74 7.22
CA SER A 76 6.11 2.37 6.62
C SER A 76 5.87 1.30 5.56
N ALA A 77 6.64 1.33 4.49
CA ALA A 77 6.53 0.36 3.40
C ALA A 77 7.90 0.08 2.74
N PHE A 78 8.02 -1.13 2.20
CA PHE A 78 9.22 -1.64 1.55
C PHE A 78 8.84 -2.51 0.35
N PHE A 79 9.63 -2.43 -0.71
CA PHE A 79 9.54 -3.23 -1.92
C PHE A 79 10.92 -3.72 -2.37
N SER A 80 11.02 -4.98 -2.81
CA SER A 80 12.25 -5.56 -3.37
C SER A 80 11.96 -6.35 -4.64
N THR A 81 12.64 -6.01 -5.74
CA THR A 81 12.40 -6.61 -7.06
C THR A 81 12.87 -8.06 -7.11
N THR A 82 12.12 -8.90 -7.81
CA THR A 82 12.47 -10.32 -8.03
C THR A 82 12.71 -10.64 -9.50
N ALA A 83 12.53 -9.67 -10.39
CA ALA A 83 12.80 -9.78 -11.81
C ALA A 83 13.63 -8.57 -12.28
N ALA A 84 14.55 -8.82 -13.21
CA ALA A 84 15.27 -7.76 -13.90
C ALA A 84 14.41 -7.18 -15.04
N LEU A 85 14.51 -5.88 -15.26
CA LEU A 85 13.71 -5.15 -16.26
C LEU A 85 14.47 -3.89 -16.72
N ALA A 86 14.34 -3.52 -17.99
CA ALA A 86 14.81 -2.24 -18.50
C ALA A 86 13.64 -1.26 -18.67
N LEU A 87 13.72 -0.11 -18.00
CA LEU A 87 12.77 1.00 -18.10
C LEU A 87 13.17 2.04 -19.15
N GLY A 88 14.38 1.96 -19.71
CA GLY A 88 14.87 2.95 -20.66
C GLY A 88 14.92 4.36 -20.05
N LEU A 89 14.19 5.30 -20.65
CA LEU A 89 14.09 6.70 -20.19
C LEU A 89 12.92 6.94 -19.22
N SER A 90 12.19 5.89 -18.85
CA SER A 90 11.07 5.96 -17.91
C SER A 90 11.56 5.88 -16.47
N THR A 91 10.80 6.50 -15.57
CA THR A 91 10.96 6.37 -14.12
C THR A 91 9.68 5.80 -13.53
N VAL A 92 9.79 4.74 -12.73
CA VAL A 92 8.65 4.17 -12.02
C VAL A 92 8.86 4.31 -10.52
N THR A 93 7.95 5.04 -9.88
CA THR A 93 7.85 5.13 -8.43
C THR A 93 6.80 4.13 -7.95
N ILE A 94 7.12 3.36 -6.92
CA ILE A 94 6.13 2.51 -6.28
C ILE A 94 5.53 3.28 -5.11
N THR A 95 4.20 3.30 -5.01
CA THR A 95 3.48 3.88 -3.89
C THR A 95 2.74 2.81 -3.10
N ALA A 96 2.79 2.89 -1.78
CA ALA A 96 2.00 2.07 -0.87
C ALA A 96 0.90 2.94 -0.27
N ARG A 97 -0.35 2.64 -0.60
CA ARG A 97 -1.54 3.41 -0.23
C ARG A 97 -2.46 2.57 0.64
N LEU A 98 -2.99 3.19 1.68
CA LEU A 98 -4.03 2.56 2.50
C LEU A 98 -5.41 2.83 1.89
N PHE A 99 -6.20 1.77 1.79
CA PHE A 99 -7.59 1.83 1.37
C PHE A 99 -8.51 1.37 2.50
N GLN A 100 -9.72 1.91 2.54
CA GLN A 100 -10.73 1.58 3.53
C GLN A 100 -12.07 1.20 2.92
N ALA A 101 -12.81 0.30 3.58
CA ALA A 101 -14.23 0.07 3.34
C ALA A 101 -14.97 0.17 4.68
N THR A 102 -16.04 0.96 4.73
CA THR A 102 -16.85 1.18 5.95
C THR A 102 -18.18 0.46 5.88
N GLY A 103 -18.77 0.18 7.04
CA GLY A 103 -20.06 -0.51 7.16
C GLY A 103 -20.05 -1.90 6.51
N LEU A 104 -21.10 -2.22 5.77
CA LEU A 104 -21.26 -3.52 5.08
C LEU A 104 -20.76 -3.50 3.63
N SER A 105 -19.78 -2.63 3.32
CA SER A 105 -19.27 -2.43 1.96
C SER A 105 -18.09 -3.34 1.61
N ASN A 106 -18.01 -3.74 0.34
CA ASN A 106 -16.81 -4.29 -0.29
C ASN A 106 -16.12 -3.31 -1.24
N THR A 107 -16.64 -2.08 -1.36
CA THR A 107 -15.99 -1.01 -2.13
C THR A 107 -14.96 -0.34 -1.24
N PHE A 108 -13.70 -0.41 -1.66
CA PHE A 108 -12.57 0.22 -1.02
C PHE A 108 -12.30 1.58 -1.64
N THR A 109 -12.12 2.60 -0.81
CA THR A 109 -11.74 3.96 -1.20
C THR A 109 -10.41 4.32 -0.58
N GLU A 110 -9.59 5.11 -1.26
CA GLU A 110 -8.34 5.62 -0.71
C GLU A 110 -8.57 6.36 0.61
N VAL A 111 -7.67 6.13 1.57
CA VAL A 111 -7.60 6.90 2.81
C VAL A 111 -6.76 8.16 2.52
N PRO A 112 -7.36 9.37 2.53
CA PRO A 112 -6.63 10.58 2.16
C PRO A 112 -5.42 10.83 3.07
N GLY A 113 -4.26 11.10 2.46
CA GLY A 113 -3.00 11.34 3.17
C GLY A 113 -2.26 10.08 3.63
N ALA A 114 -2.86 8.89 3.53
CA ALA A 114 -2.23 7.62 3.89
C ALA A 114 -1.49 6.98 2.70
N SER A 115 -0.51 7.70 2.16
CA SER A 115 0.30 7.27 1.01
C SER A 115 1.79 7.39 1.30
N VAL A 116 2.53 6.32 1.06
CA VAL A 116 3.99 6.27 1.16
C VAL A 116 4.55 6.15 -0.25
N SER A 117 5.27 7.18 -0.70
CA SER A 117 6.08 7.11 -1.92
C SER A 117 7.42 6.46 -1.60
N LEU A 118 7.73 5.34 -2.26
CA LEU A 118 8.97 4.61 -1.99
C LEU A 118 10.14 5.22 -2.76
N ALA A 119 11.28 5.31 -2.10
CA ALA A 119 12.52 5.79 -2.67
C ALA A 119 13.64 4.74 -2.50
N PRO A 120 14.61 4.66 -3.44
CA PRO A 120 14.65 5.41 -4.70
C PRO A 120 13.58 4.94 -5.69
N ALA A 121 13.16 5.83 -6.60
CA ALA A 121 12.37 5.42 -7.75
C ALA A 121 13.21 4.52 -8.68
N PHE A 122 12.56 3.60 -9.38
CA PHE A 122 13.22 2.71 -10.32
C PHE A 122 13.42 3.41 -11.67
N THR A 123 14.65 3.40 -12.18
CA THR A 123 15.03 4.03 -13.46
C THR A 123 16.02 3.16 -14.21
N GLY A 124 16.15 3.36 -15.52
CA GLY A 124 17.16 2.68 -16.34
C GLY A 124 17.04 1.15 -16.27
N ALA A 125 18.10 0.47 -15.82
CA ALA A 125 18.09 -0.98 -15.63
C ALA A 125 17.80 -1.36 -14.17
N ILE A 126 16.73 -2.11 -13.96
CA ILE A 126 16.38 -2.74 -12.70
C ILE A 126 17.02 -4.13 -12.66
N ALA A 127 17.80 -4.41 -11.62
CA ALA A 127 18.28 -5.75 -11.32
C ALA A 127 17.37 -6.43 -10.28
N ILE A 128 17.55 -7.75 -10.11
CA ILE A 128 16.95 -8.49 -9.01
C ILE A 128 17.54 -7.99 -7.69
N GLY A 129 16.69 -7.79 -6.69
CA GLY A 129 17.09 -7.33 -5.36
C GLY A 129 17.25 -5.81 -5.26
N ASN A 130 16.93 -5.02 -6.28
CA ASN A 130 16.78 -3.58 -6.12
C ASN A 130 15.63 -3.31 -5.13
N THR A 131 15.86 -2.39 -4.21
CA THR A 131 14.91 -2.07 -3.12
C THR A 131 14.45 -0.63 -3.17
N ALA A 132 13.22 -0.39 -2.73
CA ALA A 132 12.70 0.93 -2.43
C ALA A 132 11.91 0.88 -1.13
N ASN A 133 12.01 1.92 -0.30
CA ASN A 133 11.28 2.00 0.96
C ASN A 133 10.89 3.44 1.29
N GLY A 134 10.00 3.59 2.26
CA GLY A 134 9.56 4.89 2.72
C GLY A 134 8.81 4.80 4.04
N VAL A 135 8.71 5.92 4.71
CA VAL A 135 7.89 6.10 5.91
C VAL A 135 7.23 7.46 5.85
N ILE A 136 5.96 7.51 6.22
CA ILE A 136 5.23 8.74 6.53
C ILE A 136 4.84 8.69 8.00
N SER A 137 5.07 9.79 8.72
CA SER A 137 4.81 9.91 10.16
C SER A 137 4.15 11.25 10.46
N GLY A 138 3.64 11.42 11.68
CA GLY A 138 2.91 12.63 12.06
C GLY A 138 1.53 12.72 11.40
N LEU A 139 0.98 11.58 10.98
CA LEU A 139 -0.39 11.49 10.50
C LEU A 139 -1.36 11.70 11.66
N SER A 140 -2.55 12.20 11.34
CA SER A 140 -3.66 12.36 12.27
C SER A 140 -4.95 11.96 11.57
N ILE A 141 -5.01 10.72 11.09
CA ILE A 141 -6.13 10.20 10.29
C ILE A 141 -7.02 9.36 11.21
N PRO A 142 -8.26 9.79 11.50
CA PRO A 142 -9.17 9.00 12.31
C PRO A 142 -9.61 7.74 11.55
N VAL A 143 -9.73 6.64 12.26
CA VAL A 143 -10.33 5.40 11.77
C VAL A 143 -11.34 4.91 12.81
N THR A 144 -12.54 4.57 12.36
CA THR A 144 -13.60 4.11 13.26
C THR A 144 -13.62 2.59 13.36
N ASP A 145 -14.25 2.08 14.41
CA ASP A 145 -14.58 0.67 14.55
C ASP A 145 -15.24 0.11 13.27
N GLN A 146 -15.01 -1.18 13.04
CA GLN A 146 -15.55 -1.95 11.91
C GLN A 146 -15.07 -1.50 10.52
N THR A 147 -14.26 -0.45 10.42
CA THR A 147 -13.58 -0.09 9.17
C THR A 147 -12.64 -1.22 8.74
N ARG A 148 -12.75 -1.65 7.48
CA ARG A 148 -11.82 -2.61 6.89
C ARG A 148 -10.70 -1.87 6.21
N LEU A 149 -9.45 -2.19 6.53
CA LEU A 149 -8.26 -1.55 5.95
C LEU A 149 -7.46 -2.54 5.11
N LEU A 150 -7.00 -2.09 3.95
CA LEU A 150 -6.19 -2.86 3.00
C LEU A 150 -5.02 -2.03 2.50
N MET A 151 -3.82 -2.60 2.50
CA MET A 151 -2.62 -2.00 1.94
C MET A 151 -2.49 -2.37 0.45
N VAL A 152 -2.35 -1.37 -0.42
CA VAL A 152 -2.24 -1.55 -1.87
C VAL A 152 -0.97 -0.88 -2.39
N PHE A 153 -0.17 -1.65 -3.13
CA PHE A 153 1.02 -1.17 -3.83
C PHE A 153 0.68 -0.90 -5.29
N SER A 154 1.17 0.23 -5.82
CA SER A 154 0.87 0.69 -7.17
C SER A 154 2.12 1.23 -7.87
N PRO A 155 2.23 1.06 -9.19
CA PRO A 155 3.25 1.71 -9.99
C PRO A 155 2.78 3.07 -10.52
N GLU A 156 3.62 4.09 -10.40
CA GLU A 156 3.42 5.43 -10.94
C GLU A 156 4.55 5.76 -11.91
N VAL A 157 4.20 5.98 -13.18
CA VAL A 157 5.17 6.30 -14.25
C VAL A 157 5.34 7.81 -14.33
N SER A 158 6.59 8.25 -14.43
CA SER A 158 6.97 9.62 -14.77
C SER A 158 8.04 9.63 -15.87
N GLY A 159 8.11 10.75 -16.59
CA GLY A 159 8.97 10.85 -17.77
C GLY A 159 8.32 10.23 -19.01
N VAL A 160 9.05 9.39 -19.74
CA VAL A 160 8.52 8.68 -20.90
C VAL A 160 7.54 7.61 -20.42
N ASP A 161 6.32 7.60 -20.97
CA ASP A 161 5.32 6.59 -20.63
C ASP A 161 5.76 5.19 -21.08
N ILE A 162 5.39 4.17 -20.31
CA ILE A 162 5.83 2.79 -20.56
C ILE A 162 4.76 1.80 -20.10
N ALA A 163 4.50 0.80 -20.94
CA ALA A 163 3.78 -0.40 -20.54
C ALA A 163 4.77 -1.46 -20.08
N THR A 164 4.74 -1.82 -18.80
CA THR A 164 5.69 -2.78 -18.24
C THR A 164 5.13 -3.52 -17.03
N THR A 165 5.86 -4.52 -16.55
CA THR A 165 5.53 -5.33 -15.37
C THR A 165 6.69 -5.32 -14.39
N ILE A 166 6.42 -4.86 -13.17
CA ILE A 166 7.36 -4.85 -12.05
C ILE A 166 6.91 -5.92 -11.05
N ILE A 167 7.82 -6.83 -10.72
CA ILE A 167 7.53 -7.97 -9.82
C ILE A 167 8.47 -7.88 -8.63
N GLY A 168 7.93 -8.04 -7.42
CA GLY A 168 8.73 -7.98 -6.21
C GLY A 168 8.00 -8.32 -4.93
N TYR A 169 8.77 -8.56 -3.86
CA TYR A 169 8.23 -8.70 -2.52
C TYR A 169 7.86 -7.33 -1.95
N ALA A 170 6.72 -7.26 -1.26
CA ALA A 170 6.24 -6.07 -0.59
C ALA A 170 5.90 -6.33 0.89
N SER A 171 6.13 -5.34 1.73
CA SER A 171 5.70 -5.32 3.13
C SER A 171 5.38 -3.90 3.58
N ALA A 172 4.48 -3.76 4.55
CA ALA A 172 4.15 -2.48 5.15
C ALA A 172 3.73 -2.65 6.62
N GLY A 173 3.75 -1.54 7.36
CA GLY A 173 3.22 -1.45 8.71
C GLY A 173 2.42 -0.16 8.89
N VAL A 174 1.30 -0.24 9.60
CA VAL A 174 0.45 0.90 9.95
C VAL A 174 0.36 1.00 11.46
N ASN A 175 0.66 2.17 12.04
CA ASN A 175 0.47 2.41 13.47
C ASN A 175 -0.91 3.03 13.73
N ILE A 176 -1.66 2.48 14.68
CA ILE A 176 -2.98 2.96 15.11
C ILE A 176 -2.96 3.15 16.63
N VAL A 177 -3.10 4.40 17.07
CA VAL A 177 -3.19 4.76 18.51
C VAL A 177 -4.64 4.73 18.96
#